data_AF-A0A098SBY9-F1
#
_entry.id   AF-A0A098SBY9-F1
#
_cell.length_a   1.000
_cell.length_b   1.000
_cell.length_c   1.000
_cell.angle_alpha   90.00
_cell.angle_beta   90.00
_cell.angle_gamma   90.00
#
_symmetry.space_group_name_H-M   'P 1'
#
loop_
_entity.id
_entity.type
_entity.pdbx_description
1 polymer ?
#
loop_
_entity_poly.entity_id
_entity_poly.type
_entity_poly.pdbx_seq_one_letter_code
_entity_poly.pdbx_strand_id
1 'polypeptide(L)' 'MNKNKAIYTLVGFIIAGLGFSSIILSLVGAKLSFLVWIDDFGALPGFVIKLLMIISGIVMIYLARTDFSGEEPV' A
#
# COMPACT_ATOMS: atom_id res chain seq x y z
N MET A 1 -19.50 2.58 -13.28
CA MET A 1 -18.26 2.39 -12.48
C MET A 1 -17.23 3.39 -12.98
N ASN A 2 -16.96 4.46 -12.24
CA ASN A 2 -16.00 5.48 -12.65
C ASN A 2 -14.61 4.82 -12.77
N LYS A 3 -14.07 4.77 -14.00
CA LYS A 3 -12.78 4.11 -14.31
C LYS A 3 -11.67 4.52 -13.34
N ASN A 4 -11.71 5.76 -12.87
CA ASN A 4 -10.76 6.32 -11.92
C ASN A 4 -10.78 5.59 -10.57
N LYS A 5 -11.95 5.23 -10.03
CA LYS A 5 -12.06 4.51 -8.74
C LYS A 5 -11.46 3.12 -8.80
N ALA A 6 -11.67 2.42 -9.92
CA ALA A 6 -11.09 1.11 -10.15
C ALA A 6 -9.55 1.18 -10.21
N ILE A 7 -9.01 2.21 -10.87
CA ILE A 7 -7.55 2.44 -10.93
C ILE A 7 -6.98 2.73 -9.54
N TYR A 8 -7.61 3.61 -8.75
CA TYR A 8 -7.13 3.90 -7.39
C TYR A 8 -7.16 2.66 -6.47
N THR A 9 -8.19 1.84 -6.59
CA THR A 9 -8.28 0.57 -5.84
C THR A 9 -7.17 -0.39 -6.25
N LEU A 10 -6.92 -0.52 -7.56
CA LEU A 10 -5.86 -1.38 -8.10
C LEU A 10 -4.46 -0.92 -7.64
N VAL A 11 -4.19 0.38 -7.70
CA VAL A 11 -2.93 0.97 -7.24
C VAL A 11 -2.75 0.73 -5.74
N GLY A 12 -3.77 1.01 -4.93
CA GLY A 12 -3.72 0.75 -3.48
C GLY A 12 -3.49 -0.72 -3.16
N PHE A 13 -4.09 -1.63 -3.92
CA PHE A 13 -3.89 -3.08 -3.78
C PHE A 13 -2.46 -3.51 -4.10
N ILE A 14 -1.87 -2.99 -5.18
CA ILE A 14 -0.48 -3.28 -5.55
C ILE A 14 0.47 -2.77 -4.46
N ILE A 15 0.27 -1.55 -3.96
CA ILE A 15 1.13 -0.96 -2.91
C ILE A 15 1.03 -1.77 -1.61
N ALA A 16 -0.20 -2.08 -1.17
CA ALA A 16 -0.42 -2.88 0.04
C ALA A 16 0.17 -4.29 -0.11
N GLY A 17 -0.04 -4.93 -1.26
CA GLY A 17 0.51 -6.25 -1.58
C GLY A 17 2.04 -6.25 -1.58
N LEU A 18 2.68 -5.26 -2.22
CA LEU A 18 4.13 -5.13 -2.24
C LEU A 18 4.72 -4.91 -0.84
N GLY A 19 4.11 -4.04 -0.03
CA GLY A 19 4.53 -3.83 1.35
C GLY A 19 4.41 -5.10 2.18
N PHE A 20 3.29 -5.82 2.05
CA PHE A 20 3.03 -7.06 2.77
C PHE A 20 3.99 -8.17 2.39
N SER A 21 4.19 -8.40 1.09
CA SER A 21 5.19 -9.34 0.58
C SER A 21 6.59 -8.97 1.07
N SER A 22 6.96 -7.69 1.05
CA SER A 22 8.27 -7.24 1.53
C SER A 22 8.53 -7.62 2.99
N ILE A 23 7.52 -7.47 3.86
CA ILE A 23 7.64 -7.88 5.26
C ILE A 23 7.80 -9.41 5.35
N ILE A 24 6.98 -10.19 4.64
CA ILE A 24 7.10 -11.66 4.65
C ILE A 24 8.48 -12.12 4.20
N LEU A 25 8.99 -11.58 3.09
CA LEU A 25 10.33 -11.90 2.59
C LEU A 25 11.40 -11.54 3.63
N SER A 26 11.25 -10.42 4.34
CA SER A 26 12.19 -10.02 5.37
C SER A 26 12.25 -10.99 6.56
N LEU A 27 11.17 -11.72 6.85
CA LEU A 27 11.13 -12.74 7.91
C LEU A 27 12.03 -13.95 7.58
N VAL A 28 12.24 -14.24 6.30
CA VAL A 28 13.09 -15.33 5.81
C VAL A 28 14.50 -14.81 5.44
N GLY A 29 14.78 -13.52 5.67
CA GLY A 29 16.05 -12.88 5.30
C GLY A 29 16.18 -12.53 3.82
N ALA A 30 15.09 -12.66 3.05
CA ALA A 30 15.04 -12.25 1.65
C ALA A 30 14.58 -10.79 1.51
N LYS A 31 14.97 -10.15 0.39
CA LYS A 31 14.65 -8.74 0.11
C LYS A 31 14.03 -8.61 -1.27
N LEU A 32 13.03 -7.75 -1.41
CA LEU A 32 12.50 -7.37 -2.72
C LEU A 32 13.48 -6.42 -3.40
N SER A 33 13.96 -6.77 -4.60
CA SER A 33 14.93 -5.97 -5.36
C SER A 33 14.49 -4.51 -5.54
N PHE A 34 13.18 -4.28 -5.72
CA PHE A 34 12.60 -2.95 -5.88
C PHE A 34 12.57 -2.13 -4.57
N LEU A 35 12.53 -2.78 -3.41
CA LEU A 35 12.46 -2.14 -2.09
C LEU A 35 13.80 -2.22 -1.33
N VAL A 36 14.87 -2.72 -1.93
CA VAL A 36 16.20 -2.82 -1.29
C VAL A 36 16.70 -1.48 -0.76
N TRP A 37 16.37 -0.37 -1.44
CA TRP A 37 16.75 0.98 -1.01
C TRP A 37 16.13 1.37 0.35
N ILE A 38 15.02 0.75 0.74
CA ILE A 38 14.40 0.95 2.06
C ILE A 38 15.23 0.24 3.15
N ASP A 39 15.89 -0.86 2.81
CA ASP A 39 16.72 -1.62 3.75
C ASP A 39 18.08 -0.93 4.01
N ASP A 40 18.50 0.01 3.17
CA ASP A 40 19.74 0.78 3.35
C ASP A 40 19.67 1.72 4.57
N PHE A 41 18.47 2.12 4.98
CA PHE A 41 18.26 2.91 6.19
C PHE A 41 18.42 2.08 7.48
N GLY A 42 18.55 0.75 7.38
CA GLY A 42 18.65 -0.18 8.49
C GLY A 42 17.37 -1.00 8.72
N ALA A 43 17.50 -2.08 9.49
CA ALA A 43 16.43 -3.08 9.65
C ALA A 43 15.13 -2.51 10.27
N LEU A 44 15.26 -1.71 11.33
CA LEU A 44 14.13 -1.10 12.05
C LEU A 44 13.39 -0.04 11.21
N PRO A 45 14.07 1.01 10.69
CA PRO A 45 13.40 2.00 9.85
C PRO A 45 12.88 1.38 8.54
N GLY A 46 13.59 0.40 7.97
CA GLY A 46 13.11 -0.32 6.79
C GLY A 46 11.81 -1.07 7.03
N PHE A 47 11.67 -1.73 8.19
CA PHE A 47 10.41 -2.36 8.60
C PHE A 47 9.27 -1.34 8.78
N VAL A 48 9.54 -0.20 9.43
CA VAL A 48 8.54 0.85 9.65
C VAL A 48 8.05 1.44 8.33
N ILE A 49 8.94 1.71 7.38
CA ILE A 49 8.56 2.23 6.06
C ILE A 49 7.69 1.21 5.30
N LYS A 50 8.04 -0.08 5.33
CA LYS A 50 7.23 -1.15 4.73
C LYS A 50 5.85 -1.23 5.38
N LEU A 51 5.77 -1.04 6.70
CA LEU A 51 4.50 -0.99 7.43
C LEU A 51 3.64 0.21 6.97
N LEU A 52 4.25 1.40 6.82
CA LEU A 52 3.58 2.59 6.31
C LEU A 52 3.09 2.40 4.87
N MET A 53 3.86 1.70 4.03
CA MET A 53 3.40 1.33 2.67
C MET A 53 2.12 0.51 2.72
N ILE A 54 2.05 -0.51 3.58
CA ILE A 54 0.83 -1.33 3.73
C ILE A 54 -0.34 -0.47 4.18
N ILE A 55 -0.16 0.34 5.23
CA ILE A 55 -1.22 1.21 5.77
C ILE A 55 -1.69 2.19 4.69
N SER A 56 -0.78 2.85 3.98
CA SER A 56 -1.13 3.79 2.91
C SER A 56 -1.91 3.13 1.76
N GLY A 57 -1.52 1.91 1.36
CA GLY A 57 -2.25 1.15 0.33
C GLY A 57 -3.65 0.77 0.78
N ILE A 58 -3.82 0.35 2.03
CA ILE A 58 -5.14 0.06 2.62
C ILE A 58 -5.99 1.32 2.71
N VAL A 59 -5.43 2.44 3.15
CA VAL A 59 -6.13 3.74 3.21
C VAL A 59 -6.57 4.17 1.81
N MET A 60 -5.73 4.01 0.79
CA MET A 60 -6.10 4.33 -0.59
C MET A 60 -7.25 3.46 -1.10
N ILE A 61 -7.23 2.15 -0.80
CA ILE A 61 -8.34 1.24 -1.13
C ILE A 61 -9.62 1.70 -0.41
N TYR A 62 -9.52 2.04 0.87
CA TYR A 62 -10.65 2.48 1.67
C TYR A 62 -11.26 3.77 1.10
N LEU A 63 -10.45 4.78 0.82
CA LEU A 63 -10.89 6.04 0.23
C LEU A 63 -11.46 5.86 -1.19
N ALA A 64 -10.92 4.92 -1.98
CA ALA A 64 -11.44 4.63 -3.32
C ALA A 64 -12.78 3.88 -3.27
N ARG A 65 -13.01 3.06 -2.24
CA ARG A 65 -14.28 2.35 -1.99
C ARG A 65 -15.34 3.25 -1.37
N THR A 66 -14.95 4.17 -0.49
CA THR A 66 -15.87 5.13 0.11
C THR A 66 -16.31 6.09 -0.98
N ASP A 67 -17.53 5.93 -1.45
CA ASP A 67 -18.19 6.96 -2.23
C ASP A 67 -18.47 8.13 -1.28
N PHE A 68 -17.61 9.15 -1.28
CA PHE A 68 -18.02 10.50 -0.87
C PHE A 68 -18.98 11.05 -1.95
N SER A 69 -20.06 10.33 -2.24
CA SER A 69 -21.22 10.88 -2.94
C SER A 69 -22.00 11.65 -1.87
N GLY A 70 -21.51 12.86 -1.59
CA GLY A 70 -22.28 13.91 -0.95
C GLY A 70 -23.29 14.50 -1.93
N GLU A 71 -24.00 13.65 -2.65
CA GLU A 71 -25.14 14.02 -3.48
C GLU A 71 -26.37 13.60 -2.68
N GLU A 72 -26.76 14.44 -1.72
CA GLU A 72 -28.17 14.54 -1.35
C GLU A 72 -28.87 15.21 -2.55
N PRO A 73 -29.73 14.52 -3.32
CA PRO A 73 -30.70 15.22 -4.12
C PRO A 73 -31.80 15.72 -3.17
N VAL A 74 -31.88 17.05 -3.10
CA VAL A 74 -32.97 17.85 -2.53
C VAL A 74 -34.38 17.28 -2.78
#